data_AF-A0A838J8K9-F1
#
_entry.id   AF-A0A838J8K9-F1
#
_cell.length_a   1.000
_cell.length_b   1.000
_cell.length_c   1.000
_cell.angle_alpha   90.00
_cell.angle_beta   90.00
_cell.angle_gamma   90.00
#
_symmetry.space_group_name_H-M   'P 1'
#
loop_
_entity.id
_entity.type
_entity.pdbx_description
1 polymer ?
#
loop_
_entity_poly.entity_id
_entity_poly.type
_entity_poly.pdbx_seq_one_letter_code
_entity_poly.pdbx_strand_id
1 'polypeptide(L)'
;MIEIEMTAALTPEVTAILARHGCQVLETRLLFPEGTQRKQVFPRTYDERHLLTLPDGYVCMVQYLRLSGQCILFYTPEPEQA
;
A
#
# COMPACT_ATOMS: atom_id res chain seq x y z
N MET A 1 -10.33 -2.94 9.08
CA MET A 1 -8.86 -2.91 8.95
C MET A 1 -8.45 -3.71 7.72
N ILE A 2 -7.56 -3.19 6.88
CA ILE A 2 -7.04 -3.90 5.68
C ILE A 2 -5.62 -4.35 6.00
N GLU A 3 -5.27 -5.57 5.59
CA GLU A 3 -3.94 -6.16 5.78
C GLU A 3 -3.40 -6.65 4.45
N ILE A 4 -2.10 -6.47 4.25
CA ILE A 4 -1.39 -6.90 3.04
C ILE A 4 -0.09 -7.60 3.43
N GLU A 5 0.07 -8.82 2.92
CA GLU A 5 1.30 -9.58 3.06
C GLU A 5 2.35 -9.06 2.06
N MET A 6 3.56 -8.88 2.57
CA MET A 6 4.70 -8.35 1.81
C MET A 6 5.71 -9.47 1.59
N THR A 7 6.15 -9.62 0.34
CA THR A 7 7.18 -10.60 -0.02
C THR A 7 8.61 -10.07 0.19
N ALA A 8 8.77 -8.81 0.60
CA ALA A 8 10.04 -8.16 0.87
C ALA A 8 9.88 -7.06 1.94
N ALA A 9 10.95 -6.80 2.68
CA ALA A 9 10.99 -5.69 3.62
C ALA A 9 10.89 -4.34 2.89
N LEU A 10 10.10 -3.42 3.47
CA LEU A 10 10.02 -2.04 2.98
C LEU A 10 11.30 -1.28 3.34
N THR A 11 11.64 -0.26 2.55
CA THR A 11 12.75 0.62 2.91
C THR A 11 12.38 1.45 4.15
N PRO A 12 13.37 1.96 4.91
CA PRO A 12 13.10 2.83 6.07
C PRO A 12 12.30 4.08 5.70
N GLU A 13 12.53 4.64 4.52
CA GLU A 13 11.80 5.80 3.99
C GLU A 13 10.32 5.50 3.78
N VAL A 14 10.00 4.39 3.09
CA VAL A 14 8.62 3.96 2.87
C VAL A 14 7.93 3.65 4.19
N THR A 15 8.66 3.02 5.11
CA THR A 15 8.16 2.70 6.45
C THR A 15 7.79 3.98 7.21
N ALA A 16 8.63 5.02 7.14
CA ALA A 16 8.37 6.31 7.77
C ALA A 16 7.15 7.04 7.17
N ILE A 17 6.99 6.99 5.83
CA ILE A 17 5.82 7.56 5.14
C ILE A 17 4.55 6.85 5.60
N LEU A 18 4.52 5.51 5.53
CA LEU A 18 3.35 4.73 5.90
C LEU A 18 2.97 4.90 7.38
N ALA A 19 3.96 4.93 8.27
CA ALA A 19 3.74 5.17 9.69
C ALA A 19 3.12 6.56 9.97
N ARG A 20 3.51 7.59 9.21
CA ARG A 20 2.95 8.95 9.33
C ARG A 20 1.46 9.00 9.01
N HIS A 21 1.01 8.17 8.06
CA HIS A 21 -0.40 8.02 7.71
C HIS A 21 -1.15 6.97 8.55
N GLY A 22 -0.56 6.53 9.67
CA GLY A 22 -1.19 5.61 10.63
C GLY A 22 -1.18 4.13 10.21
N CYS A 23 -0.41 3.75 9.20
CA CYS A 23 -0.19 2.33 8.88
C CYS A 23 0.79 1.70 9.87
N GLN A 24 0.64 0.41 10.15
CA GLN A 24 1.60 -0.36 10.95
C GLN A 24 2.37 -1.31 10.04
N VAL A 25 3.69 -1.14 10.01
CA VAL A 25 4.61 -1.99 9.26
C VAL A 25 5.16 -3.06 10.20
N LEU A 26 4.80 -4.30 9.94
CA LEU A 26 5.35 -5.50 10.57
C LEU A 26 6.33 -6.16 9.60
N GLU A 27 7.15 -7.10 10.07
CA GLU A 27 8.22 -7.74 9.27
C GLU A 27 7.74 -8.27 7.90
N THR A 28 6.54 -8.84 7.84
CA THR A 28 5.96 -9.43 6.62
C THR A 28 4.58 -8.88 6.27
N ARG A 29 4.06 -7.90 7.04
CA ARG A 29 2.67 -7.45 6.92
C ARG A 29 2.57 -5.94 7.04
N LEU A 30 1.70 -5.36 6.22
CA LEU A 30 1.31 -3.96 6.30
C LEU A 30 -0.15 -3.87 6.73
N LEU A 31 -0.40 -3.25 7.87
CA LEU A 31 -1.74 -3.00 8.40
C LEU A 31 -2.13 -1.55 8.13
N PHE A 32 -3.27 -1.37 7.47
CA PHE A 32 -3.81 -0.07 7.16
C PHE A 32 -4.79 0.38 8.27
N PRO A 33 -4.81 1.68 8.61
CA PRO A 33 -5.69 2.19 9.66
C PRO A 33 -7.17 1.95 9.35
N GLU A 34 -7.99 1.92 10.40
CA GLU A 34 -9.44 1.85 10.23
C GLU A 34 -9.97 3.04 9.43
N GLY A 35 -10.99 2.82 8.61
CA GLY A 35 -11.49 3.82 7.66
C GLY A 35 -10.78 3.82 6.31
N THR A 36 -9.69 3.05 6.15
CA THR A 36 -9.07 2.85 4.83
C THR A 36 -10.06 2.22 3.86
N GLN A 37 -10.25 2.86 2.70
CA GLN A 37 -11.12 2.38 1.64
C GLN A 37 -10.31 1.61 0.60
N ARG A 38 -10.78 0.42 0.22
CA ARG A 38 -10.19 -0.38 -0.86
C ARG A 38 -11.12 -0.37 -2.06
N LYS A 39 -10.65 0.14 -3.19
CA LYS A 39 -11.34 0.08 -4.48
C LYS A 39 -10.55 -0.81 -5.42
N GLN A 40 -11.17 -1.90 -5.89
CA GLN A 40 -10.57 -2.70 -6.95
C GLN A 40 -10.53 -1.88 -8.24
N VAL A 41 -9.33 -1.78 -8.81
CA VAL A 41 -9.11 -1.22 -10.13
C VAL A 41 -9.02 -2.40 -11.08
N PHE A 42 -10.11 -2.70 -11.78
CA PHE A 42 -10.12 -3.76 -12.79
C PHE A 42 -9.05 -3.48 -13.84
N PRO A 43 -8.01 -4.32 -13.95
CA PRO A 43 -7.06 -4.19 -15.04
C PRO A 43 -7.58 -4.93 -16.27
N ARG A 44 -7.02 -4.58 -17.44
CA ARG A 44 -7.18 -5.33 -18.69
C ARG A 44 -6.27 -6.57 -18.74
N THR A 45 -5.64 -6.96 -17.62
CA THR A 45 -4.59 -8.00 -17.52
C THR A 45 -4.83 -8.93 -16.32
N TYR A 46 -4.08 -10.03 -16.21
CA TYR A 46 -4.21 -11.09 -15.19
C TYR A 46 -3.89 -10.69 -13.73
N ASP A 47 -3.39 -9.49 -13.49
CA ASP A 47 -2.99 -9.02 -12.16
C ASP A 47 -4.17 -8.42 -11.39
N GLU A 48 -4.10 -8.33 -10.07
CA GLU A 48 -5.09 -7.59 -9.30
C GLU A 48 -4.53 -6.23 -8.88
N ARG A 49 -5.27 -5.15 -9.12
CA ARG A 49 -4.90 -3.81 -8.66
C ARG A 49 -5.96 -3.26 -7.73
N HIS A 50 -5.52 -2.64 -6.65
CA HIS A 50 -6.37 -1.98 -5.67
C HIS A 50 -5.84 -0.59 -5.38
N LEU A 51 -6.74 0.39 -5.45
CA LEU A 51 -6.50 1.72 -4.90
C LEU A 51 -6.91 1.69 -3.43
N LEU A 52 -6.02 2.16 -2.56
CA LEU A 52 -6.24 2.32 -1.14
C LEU A 52 -6.25 3.81 -0.82
N THR A 53 -7.34 4.27 -0.22
CA THR A 53 -7.47 5.65 0.26
C THR A 53 -7.51 5.60 1.79
N LEU A 54 -6.49 6.19 2.42
CA LEU A 54 -6.35 6.28 3.86
C LEU A 54 -7.32 7.32 4.44
N PRO A 55 -7.61 7.28 5.76
CA PRO A 55 -8.56 8.20 6.41
C PRO A 55 -8.20 9.68 6.31
N ASP A 56 -6.91 9.98 6.17
CA ASP A 56 -6.38 11.34 5.98
C ASP A 56 -6.41 11.80 4.51
N GLY A 57 -6.92 10.96 3.61
CA GLY A 57 -6.99 11.24 2.18
C GLY A 57 -5.74 10.83 1.40
N TYR A 58 -4.70 10.32 2.05
CA TYR A 58 -3.53 9.80 1.35
C TYR A 58 -3.91 8.57 0.50
N VAL A 59 -3.31 8.45 -0.68
CA VAL A 59 -3.64 7.40 -1.64
C VAL A 59 -2.40 6.56 -1.95
N CYS A 60 -2.56 5.26 -1.88
CA CYS A 60 -1.57 4.31 -2.38
C CYS A 60 -2.25 3.26 -3.28
N MET A 61 -1.47 2.60 -4.11
CA MET A 61 -1.96 1.55 -5.00
C MET A 61 -1.19 0.27 -4.72
N VAL A 62 -1.92 -0.84 -4.67
CA VAL A 62 -1.35 -2.17 -4.49
C VAL A 62 -1.62 -2.99 -5.72
N GLN A 63 -0.58 -3.63 -6.24
CA GLN A 63 -0.67 -4.61 -7.31
C GLN A 63 -0.23 -5.98 -6.82
N TYR A 64 -1.11 -6.97 -6.96
CA TYR A 64 -0.79 -8.37 -6.76
C TYR A 64 -0.48 -9.02 -8.10
N LEU A 65 0.77 -9.44 -8.27
CA LEU A 65 1.25 -10.14 -9.45
C LEU A 65 1.00 -11.64 -9.27
N ARG A 66 -0.07 -12.17 -9.88
CA ARG A 66 -0.48 -13.57 -9.68
C ARG A 66 0.58 -14.59 -10.11
N LEU A 67 1.39 -14.27 -11.13
CA LEU A 67 2.40 -15.18 -11.68
C LEU A 67 3.63 -15.32 -10.78
N SER A 68 4.02 -14.26 -10.07
CA SER A 68 5.18 -14.27 -9.18
C SER A 68 4.81 -14.38 -7.69
N GLY A 69 3.53 -14.27 -7.35
CA GLY A 69 3.06 -14.21 -5.96
C GLY A 69 3.49 -12.93 -5.23
N GLN A 70 3.96 -11.91 -5.96
CA GLN A 70 4.50 -10.69 -5.38
C GLN A 70 3.40 -9.64 -5.17
N CYS A 71 3.60 -8.82 -4.14
CA CYS A 71 2.80 -7.64 -3.86
C CYS A 71 3.66 -6.39 -4.00
N ILE A 72 3.24 -5.46 -4.87
CA ILE A 72 3.93 -4.19 -5.10
C ILE A 72 3.06 -3.06 -4.57
N LEU A 73 3.63 -2.24 -3.67
CA LEU A 73 3.02 -1.03 -3.16
C LEU A 73 3.59 0.18 -3.91
N PHE A 74 2.72 0.87 -4.65
CA PHE A 74 3.00 2.16 -5.24
C PHE A 74 2.49 3.25 -4.30
N TYR A 75 3.38 4.11 -3.86
CA TYR A 75 3.08 5.26 -3.01
C TYR A 75 3.53 6.53 -3.71
N THR A 76 2.87 7.65 -3.43
CA THR A 76 3.29 8.95 -3.92
C THR A 76 4.12 9.62 -2.83
N PRO A 77 5.41 9.88 -3.03
CA PRO A 77 6.17 10.67 -2.06
C PRO A 77 5.47 12.02 -1.89
N GLU A 78 5.36 12.49 -0.65
CA GLU A 78 4.82 13.82 -0.40
C GLU A 78 5.66 14.85 -1.19
N PRO A 79 5.03 15.88 -1.78
CA PRO A 79 5.80 16.95 -2.40
C PRO A 79 6.73 17.52 -1.33
N GLU A 80 8.04 17.50 -1.62
CA GLU A 80 9.06 18.15 -0.81
C GLU A 80 8.61 19.61 -0.64
N GLN A 81 8.27 20.00 0.59
CA GLN A 81 7.85 21.37 0.86
C GLN A 81 9.01 22.29 0.49
N ALA A 82 8.85 23.03 -0.61
CA ALA A 82 9.79 24.03 -1.11
C ALA A 82 9.91 25.23 -0.18
#